data_AF-A0A2S0K5V0-F1
#
_entry.id   AF-A0A2S0K5V0-F1
#
_cell.length_a   1.000
_cell.length_b   1.000
_cell.length_c   1.000
_cell.angle_alpha   90.00
_cell.angle_beta   90.00
_cell.angle_gamma   90.00
#
_symmetry.space_group_name_H-M   'P 1'
#
loop_
_entity.id
_entity.type
_entity.pdbx_description
1 polymer ?
#
loop_
_entity_poly.entity_id
_entity_poly.type
_entity_poly.pdbx_seq_one_letter_code
_entity_poly.pdbx_strand_id
1 'polypeptide(L)' 'MDNKYKLLGVLCIIIPILSTIYILLNSEILVPKGYNLAIDGYVISRNLLIIFLLYSLSKLGYFLYSQLKQD' A
#
# COMPACT_ATOMS: atom_id res chain seq x y z
N MET A 1 -25.22 7.32 -2.64
CA MET A 1 -24.01 7.49 -3.48
C MET A 1 -24.10 6.53 -4.63
N ASP A 2 -23.94 7.01 -5.85
CA ASP A 2 -23.98 6.18 -7.07
C ASP A 2 -22.99 5.01 -6.97
N ASN A 3 -23.37 3.81 -7.44
CA ASN A 3 -22.57 2.59 -7.31
C ASN A 3 -21.15 2.75 -7.90
N LYS A 4 -21.03 3.62 -8.93
CA LYS A 4 -19.77 3.99 -9.59
C LYS A 4 -18.77 4.66 -8.63
N TYR A 5 -19.23 5.53 -7.73
CA TYR A 5 -18.35 6.21 -6.76
C TYR A 5 -17.89 5.29 -5.64
N LYS A 6 -18.73 4.33 -5.24
CA LYS A 6 -18.36 3.29 -4.26
C LYS A 6 -17.27 2.37 -4.85
N LEU A 7 -17.44 1.95 -6.11
CA LEU A 7 -16.43 1.16 -6.84
C LEU A 7 -15.10 1.91 -6.97
N LEU A 8 -15.13 3.19 -7.38
CA LEU A 8 -13.94 4.04 -7.48
C LEU A 8 -13.22 4.17 -6.13
N GLY A 9 -13.97 4.38 -5.04
CA GLY A 9 -13.40 4.45 -3.70
C GLY A 9 -12.67 3.18 -3.30
N VAL A 10 -13.26 2.01 -3.58
CA VAL A 10 -12.62 0.71 -3.30
C VAL A 10 -11.37 0.51 -4.15
N LEU A 11 -11.41 0.86 -5.44
CA LEU A 11 -10.23 0.78 -6.31
C LEU A 11 -9.09 1.68 -5.82
N CYS A 12 -9.38 2.89 -5.37
CA CYS A 12 -8.41 3.81 -4.80
C CYS A 12 -7.73 3.28 -3.52
N ILE A 13 -8.32 2.29 -2.83
CA ILE A 13 -7.71 1.66 -1.66
C ILE A 13 -6.95 0.38 -2.07
N ILE A 14 -7.53 -0.44 -2.94
CA ILE A 14 -6.94 -1.73 -3.34
C ILE A 14 -5.67 -1.53 -4.18
N ILE A 15 -5.69 -0.60 -5.14
CA ILE A 15 -4.57 -0.39 -6.07
C ILE A 15 -3.27 -0.01 -5.32
N PRO A 16 -3.25 0.95 -4.38
CA PRO A 16 -2.05 1.27 -3.59
C PRO A 16 -1.54 0.11 -2.73
N ILE A 17 -2.45 -0.71 -2.17
CA ILE A 17 -2.05 -1.87 -1.36
C ILE A 17 -1.34 -2.90 -2.24
N LEU A 18 -1.93 -3.24 -3.40
CA LEU A 18 -1.34 -4.19 -4.34
C LEU A 18 -0.01 -3.69 -4.91
N SER A 19 0.08 -2.41 -5.28
CA SER A 19 1.33 -1.84 -5.78
C SER A 19 2.43 -1.85 -4.71
N THR A 20 2.10 -1.52 -3.46
CA THR A 20 3.05 -1.55 -2.34
C THR A 20 3.57 -2.97 -2.07
N ILE A 21 2.69 -3.98 -2.10
CA ILE A 21 3.09 -5.39 -1.95
C ILE A 21 4.01 -5.80 -3.11
N TYR A 22 3.64 -5.48 -4.35
CA TYR A 22 4.44 -5.80 -5.52
C TYR A 22 5.84 -5.19 -5.44
N ILE A 23 5.93 -3.91 -5.06
CA ILE A 23 7.19 -3.19 -4.89
C ILE A 23 8.02 -3.78 -3.74
N LEU A 24 7.38 -4.23 -2.64
CA LEU A 24 8.08 -4.88 -1.53
C LEU A 24 8.69 -6.23 -1.91
N LEU A 25 8.01 -7.01 -2.76
CA LEU A 25 8.49 -8.29 -3.29
C LEU A 25 9.58 -8.09 -4.35
N ASN A 26 9.48 -7.02 -5.15
CA ASN A 26 10.41 -6.67 -6.22
C ASN A 26 11.16 -5.39 -5.86
N SER A 27 11.75 -5.36 -4.67
CA SER A 27 12.39 -4.17 -4.11
C SER A 27 13.59 -3.69 -4.92
N GLU A 28 14.16 -4.55 -5.77
CA GLU A 28 15.18 -4.20 -6.76
C GLU A 28 14.71 -3.15 -7.77
N ILE A 29 13.39 -3.03 -8.02
CA ILE A 29 12.82 -2.00 -8.90
C ILE A 29 13.05 -0.60 -8.33
N LEU A 30 13.14 -0.46 -7.01
CA LEU A 30 13.39 0.82 -6.34
C LEU A 30 14.88 1.20 -6.32
N VAL A 31 15.78 0.26 -6.64
CA VAL A 31 17.23 0.47 -6.58
C VAL A 31 17.73 0.72 -8.00
N PRO A 32 18.09 1.97 -8.35
CA PRO A 32 18.69 2.26 -9.64
C PRO A 32 19.99 1.45 -9.81
N LYS A 33 20.23 0.95 -11.02
CA LYS A 33 21.46 0.22 -11.34
C LYS A 33 22.68 1.06 -10.98
N GLY A 34 23.59 0.50 -10.18
CA GLY A 34 24.80 1.20 -9.69
C GLY A 34 24.72 1.69 -8.24
N TYR A 35 23.54 1.64 -7.60
CA TYR A 35 23.36 2.00 -6.19
C TYR A 35 23.35 0.79 -5.24
N ASN A 36 23.91 -0.35 -5.65
CA ASN A 36 23.92 -1.58 -4.86
C ASN A 36 24.62 -1.44 -3.49
N LEU A 37 25.48 -0.44 -3.31
CA LEU A 37 26.15 -0.15 -2.04
C LEU A 37 25.35 0.77 -1.11
N ALA A 38 24.26 1.40 -1.57
CA ALA A 38 23.43 2.29 -0.76
C ALA A 38 22.42 1.51 0.10
N ILE A 39 22.94 0.56 0.90
CA ILE A 39 22.16 -0.38 1.72
C ILE A 39 21.26 0.37 2.70
N ASP A 40 21.75 1.45 3.31
CA ASP A 40 20.99 2.21 4.30
C ASP A 40 19.74 2.85 3.70
N GLY A 41 19.87 3.45 2.50
CA GLY A 41 18.73 4.04 1.79
C GLY A 41 17.69 3.00 1.43
N TYR A 42 18.13 1.83 0.97
CA TYR A 42 17.27 0.70 0.65
C TYR A 42 16.48 0.20 1.88
N VAL A 43 17.15 0.04 3.03
CA VAL A 43 16.50 -0.41 4.28
C VAL A 43 15.45 0.61 4.74
N ILE A 44 15.77 1.91 4.69
CA ILE A 44 14.82 2.97 5.06
C ILE A 44 13.60 2.98 4.13
N SER A 45 13.81 2.96 2.81
CA SER A 45 12.71 2.94 1.83
C SER A 45 11.80 1.73 2.01
N ARG A 46 12.39 0.55 2.26
CA ARG A 46 11.64 -0.67 2.51
C ARG A 46 10.80 -0.58 3.79
N ASN A 47 11.37 -0.03 4.86
CA ASN A 47 10.64 0.17 6.11
C ASN A 47 9.47 1.17 5.95
N LEU A 48 9.67 2.25 5.20
CA LEU A 48 8.59 3.21 4.90
C LEU A 48 7.43 2.56 4.13
N LEU A 49 7.73 1.70 3.16
CA LEU A 49 6.70 0.95 2.43
C LEU A 49 5.94 -0.02 3.33
N ILE A 50 6.62 -0.69 4.26
CA ILE A 50 5.97 -1.57 5.24
C ILE A 50 5.04 -0.76 6.16
N ILE A 51 5.49 0.38 6.68
CA ILE A 51 4.68 1.26 7.52
C ILE A 51 3.44 1.74 6.76
N PHE A 52 3.62 2.16 5.50
CA PHE A 52 2.52 2.60 4.64
C PHE A 52 1.52 1.46 4.36
N LEU A 53 2.00 0.23 4.14
CA LEU A 53 1.15 -0.93 3.94
C LEU A 53 0.32 -1.25 5.19
N LEU A 54 0.94 -1.26 6.37
CA LEU A 54 0.26 -1.52 7.64
C LEU A 54 -0.80 -0.44 7.95
N TYR A 55 -0.48 0.82 7.67
CA TYR A 55 -1.44 1.93 7.80
C TYR A 55 -2.63 1.75 6.85
N SER A 56 -2.35 1.46 5.57
CA SER A 56 -3.38 1.27 4.54
C SER A 56 -4.29 0.09 4.87
N LEU A 57 -3.73 -1.03 5.33
CA LEU A 57 -4.49 -2.19 5.81
C LEU A 57 -5.34 -1.86 7.04
N SER A 58 -4.81 -1.09 8.00
CA SER A 58 -5.56 -0.67 9.19
C SER A 58 -6.75 0.23 8.81
N LYS A 59 -6.55 1.16 7.88
CA LYS A 59 -7.62 2.01 7.33
C LYS A 59 -8.67 1.21 6.57
N LEU A 60 -8.25 0.23 5.77
CA LEU A 60 -9.16 -0.68 5.08
C LEU A 60 -9.97 -1.50 6.08
N GLY A 61 -9.34 -2.05 7.13
CA GLY A 61 -10.02 -2.78 8.20
C GLY A 61 -11.07 -1.91 8.92
N TYR A 62 -10.73 -0.66 9.24
CA TYR A 62 -11.68 0.30 9.82
C TYR A 62 -12.85 0.61 8.89
N PHE A 63 -12.58 0.83 7.59
CA PHE A 63 -13.62 1.04 6.58
C PHE A 63 -14.57 -0.16 6.52
N LEU A 64 -14.05 -1.38 6.41
CA LEU A 64 -14.88 -2.60 6.38
C LEU A 64 -15.71 -2.74 7.65
N TYR A 65 -15.10 -2.58 8.82
CA TYR A 65 -15.82 -2.63 10.11
C TYR A 65 -16.95 -1.61 10.19
N SER A 66 -16.70 -0.36 9.75
CA SER A 66 -17.73 0.69 9.76
C SER A 66 -18.90 0.40 8.81
N GLN A 67 -18.65 -0.25 7.66
CA GLN A 67 -19.70 -0.66 6.74
C GLN A 67 -20.50 -1.85 7.31
N LEU A 68 -19.81 -2.84 7.87
CA LEU A 68 -20.42 -4.02 8.51
C LEU A 68 -21.26 -3.70 9.76
N LYS A 69 -20.95 -2.62 10.48
CA LYS A 69 -21.73 -2.18 11.65
C LYS A 69 -22.98 -1.36 11.27
N GLN A 70 -23.07 -0.87 10.04
CA GLN A 70 -24.21 -0.10 9.54
C GLN A 70 -25.31 -0.94 8.90
N ASP A 71 -25.05 -2.23 8.67
CA ASP A 71 -26.04 -3.27 8.37
C ASP A 71 -26.49 -3.97 9.67
#